data_AF-A0A8C6WLP6-F1
#
_entry.id   AF-A0A8C6WLP6-F1
#
_cell.length_a   1.000
_cell.length_b   1.000
_cell.length_c   1.000
_cell.angle_alpha   90.00
_cell.angle_beta   90.00
_cell.angle_gamma   90.00
#
_symmetry.space_group_name_H-M   'P 1'
#
loop_
_entity.id
_entity.type
_entity.pdbx_description
1 polymer ?
#
loop_
_entity_poly.entity_id
_entity_poly.type
_entity_poly.pdbx_seq_one_letter_code
_entity_poly.pdbx_strand_id
1 'polypeptide(L)'
;MAKSLRSKWKRKMRAEKRKKNAPKELARLKHALGMNAKEEGIMTDIQEIATVVPADKLKKETQVEMTEDGEKMDLDSKRNKKTMLNEHGQYPAWMSQRQAKKIKGQRKAKKGGSGKKKKGIA
;
A
#
# COMPACT_ATOMS: atom_id res chain seq x y z
N MET A 1 -12.86 32.56 2.45
CA MET A 1 -11.94 31.52 1.91
C MET A 1 -11.48 30.58 3.02
N ALA A 2 -11.60 29.28 2.83
CA ALA A 2 -11.06 28.30 3.78
C ALA A 2 -9.52 28.26 3.70
N LYS A 3 -8.87 27.92 4.82
CA LYS A 3 -7.41 27.73 4.86
C LYS A 3 -7.02 26.47 4.10
N SER A 4 -5.99 26.58 3.25
CA SER A 4 -5.38 25.43 2.55
C SER A 4 -4.94 24.32 3.52
N LEU A 5 -5.02 23.06 3.09
CA LEU A 5 -4.55 21.88 3.84
C LEU A 5 -3.08 22.01 4.27
N ARG A 6 -2.26 22.66 3.43
CA ARG A 6 -0.83 22.85 3.63
C ARG A 6 -0.48 24.12 4.40
N SER A 7 -1.48 24.92 4.78
CA SER A 7 -1.30 26.10 5.63
C SER A 7 -0.52 25.73 6.90
N LYS A 8 0.44 26.58 7.29
CA LYS A 8 1.26 26.40 8.50
C LYS A 8 0.39 26.26 9.75
N TRP A 9 -0.67 27.07 9.86
CA TRP A 9 -1.63 27.02 10.97
C TRP A 9 -2.32 25.65 11.10
N LYS A 10 -2.90 25.14 10.02
CA LYS A 10 -3.61 23.83 10.05
C LYS A 10 -2.64 22.67 10.30
N ARG A 11 -1.39 22.78 9.83
CA ARG A 11 -0.33 21.80 10.15
C ARG A 11 0.01 21.80 11.64
N LYS A 12 0.22 22.98 12.23
CA LYS A 12 0.51 23.15 13.66
C LYS A 12 -0.58 22.51 14.53
N MET A 13 -1.85 22.88 14.31
CA MET A 13 -2.98 22.33 15.07
C MET A 13 -3.14 20.80 14.89
N ARG A 14 -2.81 20.25 13.71
CA ARG A 14 -2.80 18.80 13.51
C ARG A 14 -1.67 18.11 14.27
N ALA A 15 -0.50 18.73 14.38
CA ALA A 15 0.60 18.19 15.19
C ALA A 15 0.22 18.18 16.68
N GLU A 16 -0.36 19.27 17.20
CA GLU A 16 -0.89 19.34 18.57
C GLU A 16 -1.97 18.28 18.83
N LYS A 17 -2.91 18.10 17.89
CA LYS A 17 -3.91 17.02 17.97
C LYS A 17 -3.26 15.63 18.01
N ARG A 18 -2.22 15.39 17.21
CA ARG A 18 -1.50 14.10 17.24
C ARG A 18 -0.79 13.86 18.57
N LYS A 19 -0.17 14.88 19.18
CA LYS A 19 0.43 14.75 20.53
C LYS A 19 -0.59 14.27 21.57
N LYS A 20 -1.81 14.81 21.52
CA LYS A 20 -2.91 14.42 22.43
C LYS A 20 -3.45 13.01 22.15
N ASN A 21 -3.60 12.65 20.88
CA ASN A 21 -4.27 11.41 20.49
C ASN A 21 -3.33 10.20 20.40
N ALA A 22 -2.06 10.39 20.04
CA ALA A 22 -1.08 9.33 19.88
C ALA A 22 -1.02 8.37 21.09
N PRO A 23 -0.88 8.81 22.35
CA PRO A 23 -0.83 7.88 23.47
C PRO A 23 -2.14 7.11 23.69
N LYS A 24 -3.29 7.73 23.37
CA LYS A 24 -4.62 7.11 23.52
C LYS A 24 -4.85 6.02 22.49
N GLU A 25 -4.53 6.29 21.23
CA GLU A 25 -4.63 5.28 20.17
C GLU A 25 -3.63 4.15 20.37
N LEU A 26 -2.40 4.46 20.81
CA LEU A 26 -1.38 3.45 21.11
C LEU A 26 -1.86 2.48 22.20
N ALA A 27 -2.43 2.99 23.31
CA ALA A 27 -2.97 2.15 24.37
C ALA A 27 -4.10 1.23 23.88
N ARG A 28 -5.03 1.76 23.06
CA ARG A 28 -6.12 0.97 22.46
C ARG A 28 -5.60 -0.09 21.51
N LEU A 29 -4.63 0.24 20.67
CA LEU A 29 -4.03 -0.70 19.72
C LEU A 29 -3.26 -1.80 20.45
N LYS A 30 -2.48 -1.47 21.48
CA LYS A 30 -1.83 -2.47 22.33
C LYS A 30 -2.83 -3.37 23.05
N HIS A 31 -3.99 -2.83 23.44
CA HIS A 31 -5.04 -3.62 24.06
C HIS A 31 -5.69 -4.56 23.03
N ALA A 32 -5.99 -4.07 21.84
CA ALA A 32 -6.56 -4.88 20.76
C ALA A 32 -5.62 -6.00 20.30
N LEU A 33 -4.30 -5.75 20.32
CA LEU A 33 -3.28 -6.75 20.04
C LEU A 33 -3.00 -7.70 21.21
N GLY A 34 -3.65 -7.53 22.37
CA GLY A 34 -3.40 -8.36 23.55
C GLY A 34 -2.08 -8.11 24.28
N MET A 35 -1.19 -7.26 23.74
CA MET A 35 0.16 -7.00 24.24
C MET A 35 0.23 -6.31 25.63
N ASN A 36 -0.90 -5.81 26.15
CA ASN A 36 -0.96 -5.21 27.49
C ASN A 36 -1.08 -6.26 28.61
N ALA A 37 -1.53 -7.47 28.27
CA ALA A 37 -1.46 -8.61 29.18
C ALA A 37 -0.12 -9.28 28.91
N LYS A 38 0.84 -9.09 29.82
CA LYS A 38 2.13 -9.78 29.91
C LYS A 38 2.19 -11.08 29.07
N GLU A 39 2.64 -10.97 27.82
CA GLU A 39 3.00 -12.13 26.99
C GLU A 39 4.18 -12.91 27.60
N GLU A 40 4.82 -12.37 28.63
CA GLU A 40 5.83 -13.11 29.40
C GLU A 40 5.24 -14.27 30.20
N GLY A 41 3.93 -14.30 30.53
CA GLY A 41 3.33 -15.43 31.26
C GLY A 41 2.76 -16.53 30.36
N ILE A 42 2.16 -16.17 29.23
CA ILE A 42 1.49 -17.15 28.36
C ILE A 42 2.53 -17.96 27.57
N MET A 43 3.65 -17.35 27.14
CA MET A 43 4.73 -18.11 26.51
C MET A 43 5.50 -19.00 27.48
N THR A 44 5.62 -18.66 28.76
CA THR A 44 6.33 -19.51 29.75
C THR A 44 5.53 -20.76 30.09
N ASP A 45 4.21 -20.63 30.28
CA ASP A 45 3.36 -21.76 30.65
C ASP A 45 3.20 -22.75 29.48
N ILE A 46 3.26 -22.26 28.23
CA ILE A 46 3.25 -23.12 27.03
C ILE A 46 4.61 -23.82 26.84
N GLN A 47 5.74 -23.21 27.22
CA GLN A 47 7.06 -23.84 27.14
C GLN A 47 7.20 -25.04 28.08
N GLU A 48 6.51 -25.03 29.22
CA GLU A 48 6.53 -26.13 30.18
C GLU A 48 5.69 -27.33 29.70
N ILE A 49 4.65 -27.09 28.89
CA ILE A 49 3.71 -28.12 28.40
C ILE A 49 4.10 -28.65 27.01
N ALA A 50 4.71 -27.83 26.16
CA ALA A 50 5.07 -28.20 24.80
C ALA A 50 6.55 -27.94 24.51
N THR A 51 7.29 -28.99 24.12
CA THR A 51 8.65 -28.85 23.60
C THR A 51 8.62 -28.08 22.28
N VAL A 52 9.05 -26.81 22.31
CA VAL A 52 9.14 -25.98 21.11
C VAL A 52 10.29 -26.48 20.23
N VAL A 53 9.94 -27.03 19.07
CA VAL A 53 10.93 -27.37 18.03
C VAL A 53 11.30 -26.09 17.27
N PRO A 54 12.59 -25.72 17.19
CA PRO A 54 13.03 -24.50 16.52
C PRO A 54 12.75 -24.54 15.01
N ALA A 55 12.41 -23.37 14.45
CA ALA A 55 11.96 -23.20 13.06
C ALA A 55 12.93 -23.72 11.98
N ASP A 56 14.22 -23.83 12.31
CA ASP A 56 15.23 -24.34 11.37
C ASP A 56 15.09 -25.84 11.08
N LYS A 57 14.34 -26.58 11.90
CA LYS A 57 13.96 -27.97 11.64
C LYS A 57 12.75 -28.09 10.71
N LEU A 58 11.79 -27.15 10.79
CA LEU A 58 10.55 -27.14 9.98
C LEU A 58 10.78 -26.72 8.51
N LYS A 59 11.82 -25.92 8.25
CA LYS A 59 12.17 -25.50 6.87
C LYS A 59 12.63 -26.65 5.97
N LYS A 60 13.03 -27.79 6.55
CA LYS A 60 13.46 -28.97 5.77
C LYS A 60 12.28 -29.80 5.26
N GLU A 61 11.11 -29.68 5.88
CA GLU A 61 9.92 -30.48 5.54
C GLU A 61 8.95 -29.74 4.59
N THR A 62 9.04 -28.41 4.50
CA THR A 62 8.13 -27.55 3.73
C THR A 62 8.51 -27.35 2.26
N GLN A 63 9.48 -28.11 1.73
CA GLN A 63 9.82 -28.07 0.29
C GLN A 63 8.93 -28.97 -0.59
N VAL A 64 8.01 -29.72 0.00
CA VAL A 64 7.05 -30.54 -0.73
C VAL A 64 5.65 -29.95 -0.49
N GLU A 65 5.06 -29.44 -1.56
CA GLU A 65 3.63 -29.13 -1.70
C GLU A 65 3.11 -27.84 -1.03
N MET A 66 3.42 -26.69 -1.64
CA MET A 66 2.53 -25.52 -1.58
C MET A 66 1.71 -25.51 -2.87
N THR A 67 0.52 -26.11 -2.82
CA THR A 67 -0.52 -25.99 -3.85
C THR A 67 -0.88 -24.52 -4.02
N GLU A 68 -0.78 -24.05 -5.27
CA GLU A 68 -1.09 -22.70 -5.73
C GLU A 68 -2.61 -22.39 -5.70
N ASP A 69 -3.25 -22.43 -4.54
CA ASP A 69 -4.61 -21.90 -4.38
C ASP A 69 -4.57 -20.53 -3.69
N GLY A 70 -3.67 -19.67 -4.18
CA GLY A 70 -3.77 -18.24 -3.97
C GLY A 70 -4.86 -17.72 -4.90
N GLU A 71 -6.04 -17.44 -4.36
CA GLU A 71 -7.10 -16.66 -5.01
C GLU A 71 -6.46 -15.51 -5.80
N LYS A 72 -6.35 -15.71 -7.11
CA LYS A 72 -5.89 -14.69 -8.05
C LYS A 72 -7.02 -13.66 -8.09
N MET A 73 -6.93 -12.67 -7.20
CA MET A 73 -7.72 -11.44 -7.30
C MET A 73 -7.72 -11.01 -8.76
N ASP A 74 -8.91 -10.71 -9.30
CA ASP A 74 -9.13 -10.38 -10.71
C ASP A 74 -8.42 -9.08 -11.10
N LEU A 75 -7.10 -9.17 -11.21
CA LEU A 75 -6.19 -8.09 -11.57
C LEU A 75 -6.01 -8.12 -13.07
N ASP A 76 -7.05 -7.70 -13.78
CA ASP A 76 -6.92 -7.05 -15.09
C ASP A 76 -5.87 -7.67 -16.03
N SER A 77 -5.87 -9.01 -16.10
CA SER A 77 -4.89 -9.81 -16.83
C SER A 77 -4.82 -9.44 -18.32
N LYS A 78 -5.89 -8.78 -18.80
CA LYS A 78 -6.10 -8.32 -20.17
C LYS A 78 -5.53 -6.92 -20.47
N ARG A 79 -4.92 -6.24 -19.48
CA ARG A 79 -4.38 -4.88 -19.68
C ARG A 79 -2.91 -4.88 -20.05
N ASN A 80 -2.58 -4.09 -21.05
CA ASN A 80 -1.21 -3.84 -21.48
C ASN A 80 -0.43 -3.05 -20.39
N LYS A 81 0.54 -3.69 -19.72
CA LYS A 81 1.37 -3.05 -18.66
C LYS A 81 2.05 -1.74 -19.10
N LYS A 82 2.39 -1.63 -20.40
CA LYS A 82 3.06 -0.43 -20.97
C LYS A 82 2.11 0.74 -21.22
N THR A 83 0.85 0.48 -21.53
CA THR A 83 -0.11 1.51 -21.96
C THR A 83 -1.28 1.69 -20.99
N MET A 84 -1.45 0.77 -20.03
CA MET A 84 -2.58 0.67 -19.11
C MET A 84 -3.94 0.61 -19.82
N LEU A 85 -3.96 0.18 -21.08
CA LEU A 85 -5.19 0.04 -21.87
C LEU A 85 -5.67 -1.41 -21.84
N ASN A 86 -6.98 -1.59 -21.83
CA ASN A 86 -7.61 -2.88 -22.09
C ASN A 86 -7.63 -3.22 -23.60
N GLU A 87 -8.19 -4.38 -23.94
CA GLU A 87 -8.35 -4.86 -25.33
C GLU A 87 -9.13 -3.89 -26.22
N HIS A 88 -10.11 -3.18 -25.66
CA HIS A 88 -10.91 -2.16 -26.36
C HIS A 88 -10.25 -0.77 -26.40
N GLY A 89 -9.01 -0.62 -25.91
CA GLY A 89 -8.30 0.66 -25.95
C GLY A 89 -8.76 1.70 -24.91
N GLN A 90 -9.51 1.28 -23.89
CA GLN A 90 -10.04 2.12 -22.82
C GLN A 90 -9.13 2.07 -21.57
N TYR A 91 -9.03 3.22 -20.88
CA TYR A 91 -8.32 3.33 -19.60
C TYR A 91 -9.20 2.83 -18.44
N PRO A 92 -8.60 2.41 -17.30
CA PRO A 92 -9.35 1.96 -16.13
C PRO A 92 -10.30 3.04 -15.60
N ALA A 93 -11.47 2.66 -15.11
CA ALA A 93 -12.49 3.60 -14.61
C ALA A 93 -11.99 4.45 -13.42
N TRP A 94 -11.11 3.90 -12.58
CA TRP A 94 -10.47 4.61 -11.48
C TRP A 94 -9.40 5.61 -11.94
N MET A 95 -8.95 5.54 -13.19
CA MET A 95 -7.92 6.41 -13.71
C MET A 95 -8.50 7.78 -14.04
N SER A 96 -7.97 8.81 -13.38
CA SER A 96 -8.42 10.19 -13.65
C SER A 96 -8.13 10.59 -15.10
N GLN A 97 -9.03 11.39 -15.71
CA GLN A 97 -8.86 11.91 -17.07
C GLN A 97 -7.52 12.65 -17.28
N ARG A 98 -7.00 13.29 -16.24
CA ARG A 98 -5.69 13.98 -16.27
C ARG A 98 -4.53 12.99 -16.41
N GLN A 99 -4.56 11.89 -15.66
CA GLN A 99 -3.55 10.84 -15.77
C GLN A 99 -3.61 10.15 -17.13
N ALA A 100 -4.80 9.85 -17.65
CA ALA A 100 -4.98 9.29 -19.00
C ALA A 100 -4.37 10.20 -20.07
N LYS A 101 -4.63 11.52 -20.01
CA LYS A 101 -4.04 12.51 -20.92
C LYS A 101 -2.51 12.58 -20.79
N LYS A 102 -1.95 12.48 -19.58
CA LYS A 102 -0.49 12.48 -19.35
C LYS A 102 0.19 11.26 -20.00
N ILE A 103 -0.34 10.05 -19.78
CA ILE A 103 0.23 8.82 -20.37
C ILE A 103 0.09 8.84 -21.89
N LYS A 104 -1.06 9.26 -22.42
CA LYS A 104 -1.27 9.44 -23.87
C LYS A 104 -0.27 10.45 -24.46
N GLY A 105 -0.01 11.55 -23.76
CA GLY A 105 0.98 12.56 -24.14
C GLY A 105 2.40 11.99 -24.19
N GLN A 106 2.83 11.26 -23.15
CA GLN A 106 4.13 10.60 -23.10
C GLN A 106 4.32 9.59 -24.24
N ARG A 107 3.28 8.80 -24.56
CA ARG A 107 3.30 7.84 -25.67
C ARG A 107 3.44 8.53 -27.02
N LYS A 108 2.66 9.59 -27.27
CA LYS A 108 2.74 10.36 -28.52
C LYS A 108 4.08 11.08 -28.67
N ALA A 109 4.64 11.60 -27.57
CA ALA A 109 5.96 12.23 -27.57
C ALA A 109 7.12 11.26 -27.86
N LYS A 110 6.99 9.97 -27.49
CA LYS A 110 7.96 8.93 -27.85
C LYS A 110 7.83 8.44 -29.29
N LYS A 111 6.61 8.44 -29.85
CA LYS A 111 6.35 7.96 -31.23
C LYS A 111 6.61 9.04 -32.28
N GLY A 112 6.38 10.31 -31.96
CA GLY A 112 6.76 11.44 -32.80
C GLY A 112 8.05 12.02 -32.26
N GLY A 113 9.19 11.59 -32.82
CA GLY A 113 10.47 12.25 -32.58
C GLY A 113 10.31 13.77 -32.71
N SER A 114 10.84 14.51 -31.73
CA SER A 114 11.09 15.95 -31.83
C SER A 114 9.99 16.81 -32.48
N GLY A 115 8.76 16.80 -31.95
CA GLY A 115 7.65 17.61 -32.47
C GLY A 115 7.24 18.76 -31.55
N LYS A 116 7.97 19.88 -31.60
CA LYS A 116 7.64 21.23 -31.07
C LYS A 116 7.17 21.30 -29.60
N LYS A 117 8.08 21.76 -28.72
CA LYS A 117 7.67 22.50 -27.50
C LYS A 117 6.73 23.62 -27.95
N LYS A 118 5.47 23.62 -27.51
CA LYS A 118 4.64 24.82 -27.61
C LYS A 118 5.32 25.91 -26.76
N LYS A 119 6.08 26.79 -27.42
CA LYS A 119 6.50 28.07 -26.86
C LYS A 119 5.23 28.86 -26.55
N GLY A 120 5.11 29.30 -25.30
CA GLY A 120 4.21 30.37 -24.87
C GLY A 120 2.73 30.02 -24.88
N ILE A 121 2.11 30.13 -23.70
CA ILE A 121 0.98 31.03 -23.50
C ILE A 121 1.20 31.63 -22.10
N ALA A 122 1.18 32.95 -22.08
CA ALA A 122 1.27 33.82 -20.91
C ALA A 122 0.16 33.52 -19.88
#